data_AF-A0A261F3S2-F1
#
_entry.id   AF-A0A261F3S2-F1
#
_cell.length_a   1.000
_cell.length_b   1.000
_cell.length_c   1.000
_cell.angle_alpha   90.00
_cell.angle_beta   90.00
_cell.angle_gamma   90.00
#
_symmetry.space_group_name_H-M   'P 1'
#
loop_
_entity.id
_entity.type
_entity.pdbx_description
1 polymer ?
#
loop_
_entity_poly.entity_id
_entity_poly.type
_entity_poly.pdbx_seq_one_letter_code
_entity_poly.pdbx_strand_id
1 'polypeptide(L)'
;MITVSHHLLVDASCAVSGYVEDLRADLVQDSARIALLCERYGVGGLRDLGSGVPAKMRFASVNSSINNIGGTISITDLPPLNRSEIYVNKMSQLDEIISLCALIHEEWLGVRTSTPEFFQAVREVAAPKGVRVCGRGSAVRKAAENGDIQLIDGIASLFPNKTSPMSVLIAVAEASDTMFRELTDSLSQSGIGICTGLIALRRSIFVKEALQAPHLEELADIIPHSRYLYEMRQATGYLAGKRALEKHSGMREPTNKERHLLEEGWDRLMKWIREASIGGVNFLPASKAPQLAVVPGYGLLEELALLADCGINPMNLIQIATIKTPDILGANCIPGMLSAMNCDSIPVTADSQTDSELKSVVTRDTFLSIKGKNLSN
;
A
#
# COMPACT_ATOMS: atom_id res chain seq x y z
N MET A 1 18.45 -9.80 -16.57
CA MET A 1 17.20 -10.30 -15.93
C MET A 1 17.46 -10.36 -14.44
N ILE A 2 16.82 -9.52 -13.61
CA ILE A 2 16.98 -9.67 -12.16
C ILE A 2 16.17 -10.88 -11.70
N THR A 3 16.87 -11.90 -11.23
CA THR A 3 16.25 -13.06 -10.58
C THR A 3 16.36 -12.85 -9.08
N VAL A 4 15.21 -12.76 -8.42
CA VAL A 4 15.15 -12.65 -6.96
C VAL A 4 15.41 -14.03 -6.38
N SER A 5 16.67 -14.37 -6.09
CA SER A 5 16.99 -15.60 -5.37
C SER A 5 16.90 -15.34 -3.88
N HIS A 6 15.79 -15.72 -3.24
CA HIS A 6 15.61 -15.85 -1.77
C HIS A 6 15.19 -14.61 -0.95
N HIS A 7 14.68 -13.54 -1.57
CA HIS A 7 14.57 -12.25 -0.89
C HIS A 7 13.22 -11.59 -1.09
N LEU A 8 12.45 -11.55 -0.02
CA LEU A 8 11.03 -11.26 -0.07
C LEU A 8 10.79 -9.76 0.17
N LEU A 9 10.31 -9.06 -0.85
CA LEU A 9 9.85 -7.69 -0.73
C LEU A 9 8.74 -7.61 0.32
N VAL A 10 8.69 -6.51 1.08
CA VAL A 10 7.61 -6.23 2.01
C VAL A 10 6.68 -5.17 1.44
N ASP A 11 5.41 -5.54 1.29
CA ASP A 11 4.35 -4.57 1.01
C ASP A 11 3.87 -3.95 2.32
N ALA A 12 4.19 -2.67 2.55
CA ALA A 12 3.84 -2.00 3.80
C ALA A 12 2.32 -1.79 3.97
N SER A 13 1.52 -2.07 2.94
CA SER A 13 0.09 -1.81 2.93
C SER A 13 -0.62 -2.67 1.88
N CYS A 14 -1.06 -3.89 2.23
CA CYS A 14 -1.79 -4.79 1.34
C CYS A 14 -2.81 -5.61 2.13
N ALA A 15 -4.07 -5.63 1.70
CA ALA A 15 -5.10 -6.46 2.31
C ALA A 15 -4.92 -7.94 1.96
N VAL A 16 -5.24 -8.81 2.93
CA VAL A 16 -5.17 -10.28 2.77
C VAL A 16 -6.51 -10.92 2.38
N SER A 17 -7.54 -10.09 2.17
CA SER A 17 -8.85 -10.52 1.73
C SER A 17 -9.26 -9.83 0.44
N GLY A 18 -10.05 -10.54 -0.35
CA GLY A 18 -10.74 -10.02 -1.51
C GLY A 18 -12.22 -9.71 -1.24
N TYR A 19 -13.00 -9.76 -2.31
CA TYR A 19 -14.45 -9.63 -2.31
C TYR A 19 -15.08 -10.96 -2.75
N VAL A 20 -16.11 -11.39 -2.01
CA VAL A 20 -16.83 -12.63 -2.30
C VAL A 20 -18.26 -12.28 -2.76
N GLU A 21 -18.59 -12.64 -4.00
CA GLU A 21 -19.96 -12.48 -4.55
C GLU A 21 -20.89 -13.63 -4.16
N ASP A 22 -20.37 -14.86 -4.08
CA ASP A 22 -21.14 -16.07 -3.81
C ASP A 22 -20.99 -16.52 -2.35
N LEU A 23 -22.10 -16.60 -1.63
CA LEU A 23 -22.16 -17.07 -0.24
C LEU A 23 -21.73 -18.55 -0.09
N ARG A 24 -21.63 -19.29 -1.19
CA ARG A 24 -21.17 -20.69 -1.23
C ARG A 24 -19.74 -20.85 -1.77
N ALA A 25 -19.09 -19.76 -2.17
CA ALA A 25 -17.72 -19.80 -2.65
C ALA A 25 -16.78 -20.29 -1.54
N ASP A 26 -15.67 -20.88 -1.97
CA ASP A 26 -14.56 -21.20 -1.07
C ASP A 26 -14.03 -19.89 -0.46
N LEU A 27 -14.21 -19.75 0.86
CA LEU A 27 -13.83 -18.55 1.60
C LEU A 27 -12.31 -18.36 1.66
N VAL A 28 -11.51 -19.37 1.35
CA VAL A 28 -10.04 -19.32 1.37
C VAL A 28 -9.46 -18.95 -0.01
N GLN A 29 -10.25 -19.07 -1.08
CA GLN A 29 -9.77 -18.89 -2.45
C GLN A 29 -9.12 -17.52 -2.69
N ASP A 30 -9.72 -16.44 -2.17
CA ASP A 30 -9.20 -15.08 -2.32
C ASP A 30 -7.82 -14.92 -1.68
N SER A 31 -7.69 -15.42 -0.45
CA SER A 31 -6.50 -15.37 0.39
C SER A 31 -5.39 -16.22 -0.22
N ALA A 32 -5.72 -17.41 -0.71
CA ALA A 32 -4.81 -18.29 -1.42
C ALA A 32 -4.30 -17.66 -2.72
N ARG A 33 -5.18 -16.98 -3.47
CA ARG A 33 -4.80 -16.28 -4.69
C ARG A 33 -3.91 -15.08 -4.40
N ILE A 34 -4.22 -14.28 -3.37
CA ILE A 34 -3.37 -13.17 -2.93
C ILE A 34 -1.97 -13.68 -2.58
N ALA A 35 -1.87 -14.74 -1.77
CA ALA A 35 -0.59 -15.34 -1.38
C ALA A 35 0.22 -15.81 -2.60
N LEU A 36 -0.41 -16.56 -3.51
CA LEU A 36 0.22 -17.04 -4.75
C LEU A 36 0.76 -15.90 -5.62
N LEU A 37 0.01 -14.81 -5.77
CA LEU A 37 0.45 -13.66 -6.56
C LEU A 37 1.60 -12.92 -5.86
N CYS A 38 1.54 -12.73 -4.55
CA CYS A 38 2.64 -12.17 -3.79
C CYS A 38 3.94 -13.00 -3.99
N GLU A 39 3.88 -14.32 -3.85
CA GLU A 39 5.04 -15.20 -4.05
C GLU A 39 5.58 -15.10 -5.48
N ARG A 40 4.68 -15.14 -6.47
CA ARG A 40 5.03 -15.04 -7.89
C ARG A 40 5.78 -13.75 -8.22
N TYR A 41 5.49 -12.65 -7.54
CA TYR A 41 6.13 -11.35 -7.77
C TYR A 41 7.20 -11.01 -6.71
N GLY A 42 7.64 -12.00 -5.93
CA GLY A 42 8.76 -11.86 -5.00
C GLY A 42 8.44 -11.07 -3.73
N VAL A 43 7.16 -10.88 -3.40
CA VAL A 43 6.70 -10.38 -2.10
C VAL A 43 6.66 -11.52 -1.12
N GLY A 44 7.05 -11.30 0.12
CA GLY A 44 6.89 -12.31 1.18
C GLY A 44 6.75 -11.78 2.58
N GLY A 45 6.63 -10.47 2.73
CA GLY A 45 5.94 -9.88 3.86
C GLY A 45 4.85 -8.94 3.34
N LEU A 46 3.75 -8.84 4.07
CA LEU A 46 2.79 -7.78 3.88
C LEU A 46 2.24 -7.30 5.23
N ARG A 47 1.82 -6.04 5.28
CA ARG A 47 1.01 -5.52 6.38
C ARG A 47 -0.44 -5.35 5.91
N ASP A 48 -1.35 -6.03 6.58
CA ASP A 48 -2.78 -5.95 6.36
C ASP A 48 -3.37 -4.55 6.64
N LEU A 49 -4.52 -4.30 6.01
CA LEU A 49 -5.25 -3.03 5.97
C LEU A 49 -6.54 -3.04 6.77
N GLY A 50 -6.69 -4.00 7.67
CA GLY A 50 -7.92 -4.23 8.40
C GLY A 50 -8.84 -5.23 7.71
N SER A 51 -8.31 -6.30 7.12
CA SER A 51 -9.17 -7.35 6.53
C SER A 51 -9.98 -8.11 7.59
N GLY A 52 -9.64 -7.97 8.88
CA GLY A 52 -10.35 -8.55 10.00
C GLY A 52 -9.85 -9.94 10.38
N VAL A 53 -10.11 -10.33 11.64
CA VAL A 53 -9.63 -11.60 12.22
C VAL A 53 -9.99 -12.83 11.37
N PRO A 54 -11.21 -12.97 10.83
CA PRO A 54 -11.54 -14.12 9.99
C PRO A 54 -10.65 -14.21 8.74
N ALA A 55 -10.30 -13.08 8.11
CA ALA A 55 -9.43 -13.07 6.94
C ALA A 55 -7.99 -13.45 7.30
N LYS A 56 -7.45 -12.93 8.41
CA LYS A 56 -6.13 -13.35 8.93
C LYS A 56 -6.05 -14.87 9.12
N MET A 57 -7.08 -15.48 9.70
CA MET A 57 -7.10 -16.93 9.95
C MET A 57 -7.16 -17.73 8.64
N ARG A 58 -7.94 -17.30 7.65
CA ARG A 58 -7.98 -17.94 6.32
C ARG A 58 -6.64 -17.80 5.60
N PHE A 59 -6.04 -16.61 5.60
CA PHE A 59 -4.73 -16.37 5.02
C PHE A 59 -3.65 -17.24 5.69
N ALA A 60 -3.66 -17.34 7.02
CA ALA A 60 -2.74 -18.21 7.76
C ALA A 60 -2.95 -19.72 7.50
N SER A 61 -4.14 -20.13 7.04
CA SER A 61 -4.42 -21.52 6.66
C SER A 61 -3.92 -21.88 5.25
N VAL A 62 -3.57 -20.87 4.44
CA VAL A 62 -2.94 -21.09 3.13
C VAL A 62 -1.52 -21.59 3.37
N ASN A 63 -1.15 -22.70 2.73
CA ASN A 63 0.22 -23.20 2.75
C ASN A 63 1.11 -22.29 1.89
N SER A 64 1.54 -21.16 2.46
CA SER A 64 2.34 -20.13 1.79
C SER A 64 3.46 -19.64 2.70
N SER A 65 4.53 -19.16 2.06
CA SER A 65 5.68 -18.53 2.70
C SER A 65 5.47 -17.04 3.04
N ILE A 66 4.34 -16.45 2.63
CA ILE A 66 4.05 -15.03 2.86
C ILE A 66 3.76 -14.77 4.35
N ASN A 67 4.56 -13.91 4.97
CA ASN A 67 4.31 -13.45 6.32
C ASN A 67 3.30 -12.29 6.36
N ASN A 68 2.17 -12.47 7.05
CA ASN A 68 1.29 -11.35 7.42
C ASN A 68 1.82 -10.71 8.71
N ILE A 69 2.49 -9.57 8.55
CA ILE A 69 3.20 -8.83 9.60
C ILE A 69 2.24 -8.19 10.61
N GLY A 70 0.98 -7.97 10.24
CA GLY A 70 -0.04 -7.41 11.13
C GLY A 70 -0.95 -6.41 10.43
N GLY A 71 -1.70 -5.60 11.19
CA GLY A 71 -2.68 -4.63 10.70
C GLY A 71 -4.07 -5.22 10.48
N THR A 72 -4.35 -6.39 11.05
CA THR A 72 -5.60 -7.14 10.86
C THR A 72 -6.83 -6.43 11.41
N ILE A 73 -6.67 -5.77 12.56
CA ILE A 73 -7.76 -5.09 13.25
C ILE A 73 -7.71 -3.61 12.89
N SER A 74 -8.85 -3.06 12.48
CA SER A 74 -9.03 -1.64 12.24
C SER A 74 -10.23 -1.12 13.03
N ILE A 75 -10.07 0.04 13.66
CA ILE A 75 -11.11 0.72 14.43
C ILE A 75 -11.38 2.14 13.92
N THR A 76 -12.57 2.65 14.21
CA THR A 76 -12.97 4.01 13.85
C THR A 76 -14.04 4.57 14.78
N ASP A 77 -14.05 5.89 14.94
CA ASP A 77 -15.13 6.69 15.55
C ASP A 77 -16.08 7.31 14.50
N LEU A 78 -15.89 6.96 13.22
CA LEU A 78 -16.70 7.42 12.09
C LEU A 78 -17.60 6.28 11.57
N PRO A 79 -18.59 6.55 10.70
CA PRO A 79 -19.28 5.48 9.97
C PRO A 79 -18.26 4.54 9.29
N PRO A 80 -18.33 3.22 9.54
CA PRO A 80 -17.39 2.26 8.95
C PRO A 80 -17.41 2.27 7.43
N LEU A 81 -16.24 2.17 6.79
CA LEU A 81 -16.12 2.10 5.33
C LEU A 81 -16.21 0.68 4.79
N ASN A 82 -16.00 -0.32 5.65
CA ASN A 82 -16.10 -1.73 5.29
C ASN A 82 -16.58 -2.56 6.49
N ARG A 83 -16.90 -3.83 6.24
CA ARG A 83 -17.49 -4.74 7.25
C ARG A 83 -16.52 -5.19 8.34
N SER A 84 -15.22 -5.01 8.11
CA SER A 84 -14.15 -5.49 8.99
C SER A 84 -13.67 -4.39 9.95
N GLU A 85 -14.03 -3.14 9.70
CA GLU A 85 -13.71 -2.00 10.54
C GLU A 85 -14.67 -1.92 11.73
N ILE A 86 -14.11 -1.91 12.94
CA ILE A 86 -14.88 -1.93 14.19
C ILE A 86 -15.24 -0.48 14.58
N TYR A 87 -16.53 -0.21 14.71
CA TYR A 87 -17.03 1.09 15.16
C TYR A 87 -16.93 1.21 16.69
N VAL A 88 -16.24 2.25 17.16
CA VAL A 88 -16.08 2.58 18.57
C VAL A 88 -16.93 3.81 18.88
N ASN A 89 -18.01 3.61 19.63
CA ASN A 89 -18.90 4.69 20.04
C ASN A 89 -18.67 5.14 21.49
N LYS A 90 -17.93 4.35 22.27
CA LYS A 90 -17.57 4.65 23.66
C LYS A 90 -16.12 4.27 23.91
N MET A 91 -15.36 5.17 24.54
CA MET A 91 -13.95 4.94 24.87
C MET A 91 -13.73 3.72 25.76
N SER A 92 -14.73 3.33 26.56
CA SER A 92 -14.67 2.10 27.38
C SER A 92 -14.53 0.82 26.55
N GLN A 93 -14.87 0.83 25.25
CA GLN A 93 -14.72 -0.32 24.36
C GLN A 93 -13.27 -0.53 23.90
N LEU A 94 -12.42 0.49 24.00
CA LEU A 94 -11.03 0.43 23.50
C LEU A 94 -10.23 -0.64 24.22
N ASP A 95 -10.42 -0.81 25.53
CA ASP A 95 -9.69 -1.80 26.31
C ASP A 95 -9.94 -3.22 25.79
N GLU A 96 -11.21 -3.58 25.59
CA GLU A 96 -11.62 -4.90 25.10
C GLU A 96 -11.07 -5.16 23.69
N ILE A 97 -11.20 -4.19 22.78
CA ILE A 97 -10.74 -4.33 21.38
C ILE A 97 -9.22 -4.46 21.32
N ILE A 98 -8.48 -3.67 22.09
CA ILE A 98 -7.01 -3.72 22.09
C ILE A 98 -6.51 -4.98 22.80
N SER A 99 -7.23 -5.46 23.83
CA SER A 99 -6.94 -6.76 24.45
C SER A 99 -7.12 -7.91 23.45
N LEU A 100 -8.07 -7.81 22.51
CA LEU A 100 -8.19 -8.78 21.42
C LEU A 100 -6.92 -8.81 20.55
N CYS A 101 -6.30 -7.67 20.25
CA CYS A 101 -5.04 -7.63 19.49
C CYS A 101 -3.96 -8.50 20.16
N ALA A 102 -3.78 -8.35 21.47
CA ALA A 102 -2.81 -9.16 22.22
C ALA A 102 -3.13 -10.66 22.17
N LEU A 103 -4.42 -11.04 22.28
CA LEU A 103 -4.86 -12.44 22.22
C LEU A 103 -4.59 -13.11 20.87
N ILE A 104 -4.61 -12.35 19.77
CA ILE A 104 -4.35 -12.87 18.42
C ILE A 104 -2.95 -12.54 17.90
N HIS A 105 -2.04 -12.15 18.81
CA HIS A 105 -0.67 -11.74 18.50
C HIS A 105 -0.62 -10.69 17.37
N GLU A 106 -1.46 -9.67 17.48
CA GLU A 106 -1.56 -8.56 16.54
C GLU A 106 -0.86 -7.34 17.11
N GLU A 107 0.26 -6.96 16.50
CA GLU A 107 1.09 -5.86 16.97
C GLU A 107 0.65 -4.50 16.41
N TRP A 108 -0.20 -4.50 15.38
CA TRP A 108 -0.61 -3.29 14.67
C TRP A 108 -2.13 -3.13 14.70
N LEU A 109 -2.57 -1.97 15.16
CA LEU A 109 -3.96 -1.53 15.12
C LEU A 109 -4.11 -0.41 14.08
N GLY A 110 -4.97 -0.63 13.09
CA GLY A 110 -5.42 0.42 12.18
C GLY A 110 -6.43 1.34 12.86
N VAL A 111 -6.26 2.66 12.70
CA VAL A 111 -7.17 3.66 13.29
C VAL A 111 -7.54 4.68 12.22
N ARG A 112 -8.85 4.87 12.00
CA ARG A 112 -9.37 5.92 11.13
C ARG A 112 -10.24 6.89 11.92
N THR A 113 -9.87 8.17 11.91
CA THR A 113 -10.63 9.22 12.56
C THR A 113 -10.38 10.59 11.91
N SER A 114 -11.27 11.54 12.18
CA SER A 114 -11.07 12.95 11.89
C SER A 114 -10.60 13.78 13.09
N THR A 115 -10.42 13.18 14.27
CA THR A 115 -10.10 13.87 15.52
C THR A 115 -8.77 13.39 16.12
N PRO A 116 -7.87 14.31 16.55
CA PRO A 116 -6.63 13.91 17.25
C PRO A 116 -6.91 13.23 18.60
N GLU A 117 -7.98 13.61 19.29
CA GLU A 117 -8.32 13.10 20.62
C GLU A 117 -8.61 11.60 20.59
N PHE A 118 -9.23 11.10 19.51
CA PHE A 118 -9.45 9.66 19.36
C PHE A 118 -8.13 8.89 19.16
N PHE A 119 -7.17 9.44 18.40
CA PHE A 119 -5.84 8.83 18.28
C PHE A 119 -5.13 8.75 19.63
N GLN A 120 -5.15 9.84 20.39
CA GLN A 120 -4.55 9.89 21.72
C GLN A 120 -5.19 8.85 22.66
N ALA A 121 -6.52 8.79 22.72
CA ALA A 121 -7.23 7.83 23.56
C ALA A 121 -6.89 6.37 23.19
N VAL A 122 -6.79 6.07 21.89
CA VAL A 122 -6.36 4.74 21.42
C VAL A 122 -4.92 4.47 21.84
N ARG A 123 -4.01 5.44 21.68
CA ARG A 123 -2.60 5.28 22.03
C ARG A 123 -2.41 5.01 23.52
N GLU A 124 -3.12 5.72 24.39
CA GLU A 124 -3.07 5.56 25.85
C GLU A 124 -3.42 4.13 26.28
N VAL A 125 -4.36 3.48 25.59
CA VAL A 125 -4.75 2.08 25.87
C VAL A 125 -3.86 1.06 25.15
N ALA A 126 -3.37 1.39 23.94
CA ALA A 126 -2.56 0.50 23.11
C ALA A 126 -1.11 0.38 23.59
N ALA A 127 -0.49 1.49 24.01
CA ALA A 127 0.92 1.54 24.39
C ALA A 127 1.31 0.57 25.51
N PRO A 128 0.56 0.49 26.64
CA PRO A 128 0.89 -0.42 27.74
C PRO A 128 0.79 -1.89 27.35
N LYS A 129 0.04 -2.22 26.29
CA LYS A 129 -0.14 -3.58 25.76
C LYS A 129 0.81 -3.90 24.61
N GLY A 130 1.74 -3.00 24.29
CA GLY A 130 2.70 -3.19 23.20
C GLY A 130 2.09 -3.11 21.80
N VAL A 131 0.86 -2.62 21.66
CA VAL A 131 0.19 -2.49 20.35
C VAL A 131 0.56 -1.14 19.73
N ARG A 132 1.06 -1.18 18.49
CA ARG A 132 1.39 -0.01 17.67
C ARG A 132 0.18 0.47 16.88
N VAL A 133 0.13 1.77 16.63
CA VAL A 133 -1.01 2.44 15.99
C VAL A 133 -0.61 2.92 14.59
N CYS A 134 -1.38 2.50 13.60
CA CYS A 134 -1.29 2.98 12.23
C CYS A 134 -2.51 3.86 11.90
N GLY A 135 -2.26 5.10 11.50
CA GLY A 135 -3.30 6.12 11.35
C GLY A 135 -3.76 6.40 9.92
N ARG A 136 -5.06 6.68 9.78
CA ARG A 136 -5.73 7.19 8.58
C ARG A 136 -6.72 8.30 8.96
N GLY A 137 -7.08 9.14 7.98
CA GLY A 137 -8.08 10.21 8.16
C GLY A 137 -7.46 11.59 8.36
N SER A 138 -8.30 12.63 8.51
CA SER A 138 -7.84 14.04 8.45
C SER A 138 -6.95 14.46 9.62
N ALA A 139 -7.06 13.80 10.77
CA ALA A 139 -6.26 14.11 11.95
C ALA A 139 -4.87 13.44 11.97
N VAL A 140 -4.55 12.60 10.97
CA VAL A 140 -3.34 11.76 11.01
C VAL A 140 -2.04 12.56 11.12
N ARG A 141 -1.97 13.74 10.47
CA ARG A 141 -0.79 14.60 10.56
C ARG A 141 -0.57 15.07 11.99
N LYS A 142 -1.63 15.55 12.64
CA LYS A 142 -1.55 16.04 14.01
C LYS A 142 -1.22 14.92 14.99
N ALA A 143 -1.79 13.74 14.78
CA ALA A 143 -1.47 12.55 15.56
C ALA A 143 0.00 12.12 15.40
N ALA A 144 0.57 12.23 14.19
CA ALA A 144 1.99 11.96 13.94
C ALA A 144 2.89 12.98 14.68
N GLU A 145 2.56 14.27 14.60
CA GLU A 145 3.28 15.34 15.29
C GLU A 145 3.27 15.17 16.82
N ASN A 146 2.18 14.64 17.37
CA ASN A 146 2.04 14.36 18.80
C ASN A 146 2.71 13.04 19.25
N GLY A 147 3.13 12.19 18.31
CA GLY A 147 3.64 10.84 18.61
C GLY A 147 2.57 9.82 18.98
N ASP A 148 1.30 10.09 18.67
CA ASP A 148 0.17 9.21 18.97
C ASP A 148 0.14 7.96 18.05
N ILE A 149 0.79 8.05 16.89
CA ILE A 149 0.86 6.98 15.89
C ILE A 149 2.31 6.71 15.46
N GLN A 150 2.58 5.50 14.95
CA GLN A 150 3.90 5.07 14.48
C GLN A 150 3.97 4.91 12.96
N LEU A 151 2.83 4.95 12.28
CA LEU A 151 2.75 4.76 10.84
C LEU A 151 1.56 5.51 10.24
N ILE A 152 1.79 6.27 9.17
CA ILE A 152 0.72 6.90 8.37
C ILE A 152 0.39 5.98 7.20
N ASP A 153 -0.90 5.71 7.01
CA ASP A 153 -1.33 4.79 5.98
C ASP A 153 -1.88 5.49 4.73
N GLY A 154 -1.06 5.57 3.69
CA GLY A 154 -1.39 6.20 2.41
C GLY A 154 -1.00 7.68 2.39
N ILE A 155 -0.28 8.10 1.37
CA ILE A 155 0.14 9.50 1.17
C ILE A 155 -1.05 10.45 1.02
N ALA A 156 -2.16 9.94 0.46
CA ALA A 156 -3.43 10.64 0.38
C ALA A 156 -3.93 11.08 1.77
N SER A 157 -3.48 10.41 2.84
CA SER A 157 -3.82 10.76 4.20
C SER A 157 -3.15 12.06 4.70
N LEU A 158 -2.19 12.64 3.98
CA LEU A 158 -1.50 13.86 4.40
C LEU A 158 -2.22 15.15 3.98
N PHE A 159 -3.09 15.08 2.98
CA PHE A 159 -3.69 16.26 2.36
C PHE A 159 -5.10 16.56 2.90
N PRO A 160 -5.49 17.84 2.96
CA PRO A 160 -6.84 18.23 3.37
C PRO A 160 -7.91 17.76 2.38
N ASN A 161 -9.18 17.68 2.82
CA ASN A 161 -10.37 17.44 2.00
C ASN A 161 -10.40 16.10 1.22
N LYS A 162 -10.52 14.98 1.94
CA LYS A 162 -10.51 13.61 1.39
C LYS A 162 -11.91 13.05 1.09
N THR A 163 -12.76 13.82 0.43
CA THR A 163 -14.09 13.32 0.03
C THR A 163 -13.99 12.31 -1.12
N SER A 164 -12.91 12.34 -1.90
CA SER A 164 -12.61 11.39 -2.97
C SER A 164 -11.10 11.30 -3.24
N PRO A 165 -10.62 10.29 -3.98
CA PRO A 165 -9.22 10.29 -4.44
C PRO A 165 -8.86 11.49 -5.32
N MET A 166 -9.79 11.95 -6.17
CA MET A 166 -9.56 13.12 -7.03
C MET A 166 -9.31 14.40 -6.23
N SER A 167 -10.03 14.60 -5.13
CA SER A 167 -9.88 15.80 -4.31
C SER A 167 -8.50 15.90 -3.66
N VAL A 168 -7.80 14.77 -3.47
CA VAL A 168 -6.41 14.75 -3.01
C VAL A 168 -5.51 15.42 -4.04
N LEU A 169 -5.53 15.00 -5.31
CA LEU A 169 -4.66 15.59 -6.34
C LEU A 169 -5.04 17.04 -6.67
N ILE A 170 -6.33 17.39 -6.58
CA ILE A 170 -6.76 18.80 -6.67
C ILE A 170 -6.15 19.61 -5.53
N ALA A 171 -6.25 19.13 -4.28
CA ALA A 171 -5.67 19.82 -3.13
C ALA A 171 -4.14 19.96 -3.23
N VAL A 172 -3.46 18.96 -3.81
CA VAL A 172 -2.01 19.02 -4.09
C VAL A 172 -1.70 20.05 -5.18
N ALA A 173 -2.51 20.10 -6.25
CA ALA A 173 -2.34 21.09 -7.32
C ALA A 173 -2.54 22.53 -6.81
N GLU A 174 -3.44 22.73 -5.85
CA GLU A 174 -3.75 24.04 -5.27
C GLU A 174 -2.87 24.41 -4.05
N ALA A 175 -2.08 23.46 -3.54
CA ALA A 175 -1.23 23.66 -2.37
C ALA A 175 -0.15 24.74 -2.61
N SER A 176 0.23 25.46 -1.57
CA SER A 176 1.39 26.36 -1.61
C SER A 176 2.70 25.58 -1.39
N ASP A 177 3.80 26.08 -1.95
CA ASP A 177 5.13 25.49 -1.70
C ASP A 177 5.55 25.59 -0.22
N THR A 178 5.01 26.58 0.50
CA THR A 178 5.19 26.68 1.96
C THR A 178 4.54 25.50 2.68
N MET A 179 3.34 25.07 2.27
CA MET A 179 2.68 23.90 2.87
C MET A 179 3.52 22.63 2.69
N PHE A 180 4.10 22.41 1.50
CA PHE A 180 4.97 21.25 1.25
C PHE A 180 6.23 21.27 2.11
N ARG A 181 6.87 22.43 2.27
CA ARG A 181 8.05 22.58 3.14
C ARG A 181 7.71 22.29 4.59
N GLU A 182 6.66 22.91 5.13
CA GLU A 182 6.19 22.66 6.50
C GLU A 182 5.82 21.18 6.72
N LEU A 183 5.21 20.55 5.72
CA LEU A 183 4.87 19.13 5.76
C LEU A 183 6.13 18.26 5.81
N THR A 184 7.13 18.54 4.97
CA THR A 184 8.42 17.84 4.99
C THR A 184 9.14 18.02 6.32
N ASP A 185 9.21 19.24 6.84
CA ASP A 185 9.90 19.54 8.10
C ASP A 185 9.23 18.82 9.28
N SER A 186 7.90 18.86 9.35
CA SER A 186 7.11 18.17 10.38
C SER A 186 7.31 16.64 10.32
N LEU A 187 7.18 16.05 9.13
CA LEU A 187 7.27 14.59 8.97
C LEU A 187 8.70 14.08 9.21
N SER A 188 9.73 14.79 8.73
CA SER A 188 11.13 14.42 8.97
C SER A 188 11.49 14.49 10.46
N GLN A 189 11.02 15.53 11.18
CA GLN A 189 11.22 15.64 12.63
C GLN A 189 10.52 14.52 13.41
N SER A 190 9.31 14.12 12.98
CA SER A 190 8.58 13.02 13.63
C SER A 190 9.22 11.64 13.40
N GLY A 191 10.01 11.48 12.33
CA GLY A 191 10.60 10.20 11.91
C GLY A 191 9.58 9.14 11.50
N ILE A 192 8.29 9.49 11.37
CA ILE A 192 7.21 8.52 11.14
C ILE A 192 7.31 7.86 9.75
N GLY A 193 6.99 6.57 9.67
CA GLY A 193 6.84 5.88 8.39
C GLY A 193 5.56 6.29 7.67
N ILE A 194 5.61 6.40 6.34
CA ILE A 194 4.47 6.77 5.50
C ILE A 194 4.31 5.73 4.40
N CYS A 195 3.25 4.92 4.48
CA CYS A 195 2.87 4.03 3.40
C CYS A 195 2.45 4.88 2.20
N THR A 196 3.07 4.68 1.04
CA THR A 196 2.86 5.54 -0.14
C THR A 196 1.50 5.34 -0.80
N GLY A 197 1.20 4.17 -1.37
CA GLY A 197 -0.09 3.90 -2.01
C GLY A 197 -0.34 4.70 -3.29
N LEU A 198 0.72 5.04 -4.04
CA LEU A 198 0.68 5.90 -5.22
C LEU A 198 -0.03 5.23 -6.39
N ILE A 199 0.25 3.95 -6.66
CA ILE A 199 -0.37 3.21 -7.76
C ILE A 199 -1.89 3.10 -7.57
N ALA A 200 -2.33 2.82 -6.35
CA ALA A 200 -3.73 2.78 -5.98
C ALA A 200 -4.39 4.16 -6.12
N LEU A 201 -3.73 5.22 -5.62
CA LEU A 201 -4.22 6.59 -5.80
C LEU A 201 -4.40 6.93 -7.28
N ARG A 202 -3.37 6.70 -8.11
CA ARG A 202 -3.39 7.02 -9.53
C ARG A 202 -4.50 6.27 -10.27
N ARG A 203 -4.61 4.95 -10.05
CA ARG A 203 -5.61 4.11 -10.74
C ARG A 203 -7.04 4.33 -10.25
N SER A 204 -7.23 4.85 -9.04
CA SER A 204 -8.55 5.28 -8.58
C SER A 204 -9.06 6.56 -9.27
N ILE A 205 -8.18 7.33 -9.91
CA ILE A 205 -8.47 8.62 -10.55
C ILE A 205 -8.49 8.48 -12.09
N PHE A 206 -7.47 7.86 -12.67
CA PHE A 206 -7.29 7.77 -14.12
C PHE A 206 -7.81 6.42 -14.62
N VAL A 207 -9.13 6.34 -14.88
CA VAL A 207 -9.82 5.09 -15.25
C VAL A 207 -9.18 4.42 -16.46
N LYS A 208 -8.78 5.16 -17.49
CA LYS A 208 -8.11 4.57 -18.66
C LYS A 208 -6.82 3.84 -18.31
N GLU A 209 -6.05 4.34 -17.36
CA GLU A 209 -4.82 3.68 -16.90
C GLU A 209 -5.14 2.44 -16.09
N ALA A 210 -6.18 2.49 -15.25
CA ALA A 210 -6.67 1.32 -14.53
C ALA A 210 -7.13 0.20 -15.49
N LEU A 211 -7.82 0.54 -16.57
CA LEU A 211 -8.23 -0.43 -17.59
C LEU A 211 -7.02 -1.08 -18.29
N GLN A 212 -5.93 -0.34 -18.45
CA GLN A 212 -4.69 -0.82 -19.07
C GLN A 212 -3.72 -1.49 -18.07
N ALA A 213 -4.11 -1.63 -16.80
CA ALA A 213 -3.26 -2.24 -15.78
C ALA A 213 -2.81 -3.66 -16.18
N PRO A 214 -1.52 -3.98 -16.11
CA PRO A 214 -1.04 -5.33 -16.38
C PRO A 214 -1.66 -6.35 -15.41
N HIS A 215 -1.84 -7.58 -15.88
CA HIS A 215 -2.34 -8.71 -15.07
C HIS A 215 -3.73 -8.51 -14.44
N LEU A 216 -4.54 -7.58 -14.95
CA LEU A 216 -5.89 -7.31 -14.44
C LEU A 216 -6.77 -8.56 -14.40
N GLU A 217 -6.59 -9.48 -15.34
CA GLU A 217 -7.28 -10.77 -15.39
C GLU A 217 -7.01 -11.64 -14.16
N GLU A 218 -5.83 -11.51 -13.53
CA GLU A 218 -5.46 -12.29 -12.34
C GLU A 218 -6.21 -11.81 -11.08
N LEU A 219 -6.80 -10.62 -11.13
CA LEU A 219 -7.55 -10.01 -10.05
C LEU A 219 -8.98 -10.57 -9.94
N ALA A 220 -9.52 -11.22 -10.97
CA ALA A 220 -10.91 -11.69 -10.98
C ALA A 220 -11.23 -12.70 -9.86
N ASP A 221 -10.25 -13.51 -9.47
CA ASP A 221 -10.38 -14.49 -8.40
C ASP A 221 -10.31 -13.86 -6.99
N ILE A 222 -9.93 -12.58 -6.90
CA ILE A 222 -9.81 -11.83 -5.63
C ILE A 222 -10.89 -10.75 -5.55
N ILE A 223 -11.09 -10.00 -6.64
CA ILE A 223 -12.13 -9.00 -6.81
C ILE A 223 -12.90 -9.38 -8.09
N PRO A 224 -13.99 -10.17 -7.98
CA PRO A 224 -14.78 -10.62 -9.12
C PRO A 224 -15.22 -9.51 -10.07
N HIS A 225 -15.53 -8.33 -9.53
CA HIS A 225 -15.92 -7.16 -10.32
C HIS A 225 -14.84 -6.66 -11.30
N SER A 226 -13.57 -7.05 -11.13
CA SER A 226 -12.50 -6.72 -12.08
C SER A 226 -12.72 -7.31 -13.47
N ARG A 227 -13.53 -8.37 -13.61
CA ARG A 227 -13.97 -8.90 -14.92
C ARG A 227 -14.65 -7.83 -15.78
N TYR A 228 -15.43 -6.94 -15.16
CA TYR A 228 -16.11 -5.86 -15.87
C TYR A 228 -15.11 -4.80 -16.36
N LEU A 229 -14.04 -4.55 -15.61
CA LEU A 229 -12.96 -3.68 -16.08
C LEU A 229 -12.22 -4.31 -17.27
N TYR A 230 -12.02 -5.63 -17.25
CA TYR A 230 -11.44 -6.35 -18.38
C TYR A 230 -12.32 -6.25 -19.64
N GLU A 231 -13.64 -6.43 -19.51
CA GLU A 231 -14.59 -6.23 -20.62
C GLU A 231 -14.59 -4.79 -21.15
N MET A 232 -14.41 -3.80 -20.26
CA MET A 232 -14.31 -2.39 -20.61
C MET A 232 -13.04 -2.02 -21.41
N ARG A 233 -12.07 -2.93 -21.56
CA ARG A 233 -10.91 -2.72 -22.47
C ARG A 233 -11.32 -2.58 -23.93
N GLN A 234 -12.43 -3.21 -24.32
CA GLN A 234 -12.96 -3.10 -25.66
C GLN A 234 -13.68 -1.75 -25.84
N ALA A 235 -13.52 -1.11 -27.00
CA ALA A 235 -14.05 0.25 -27.24
C ALA A 235 -15.57 0.35 -27.01
N THR A 236 -16.32 -0.67 -27.43
CA THR A 236 -17.78 -0.78 -27.19
C THR A 236 -18.10 -1.01 -25.71
N GLY A 237 -17.31 -1.82 -25.02
CA GLY A 237 -17.42 -2.09 -23.59
C GLY A 237 -17.19 -0.84 -22.74
N TYR A 238 -16.22 0.01 -23.11
CA TYR A 238 -15.94 1.26 -22.39
C TYR A 238 -17.14 2.24 -22.40
N LEU A 239 -17.74 2.44 -23.58
CA LEU A 239 -18.87 3.37 -23.73
C LEU A 239 -20.10 2.92 -22.94
N ALA A 240 -20.36 1.61 -22.89
CA ALA A 240 -21.43 1.02 -22.11
C ALA A 240 -21.12 1.03 -20.60
N GLY A 241 -19.88 0.70 -20.23
CA GLY A 241 -19.46 0.47 -18.86
C GLY A 241 -19.18 1.74 -18.04
N LYS A 242 -18.80 2.87 -18.66
CA LYS A 242 -18.38 4.07 -17.91
C LYS A 242 -19.44 4.61 -16.94
N ARG A 243 -20.72 4.58 -17.33
CA ARG A 243 -21.84 5.03 -16.49
C ARG A 243 -22.09 4.07 -15.32
N ALA A 244 -21.95 2.77 -15.58
CA ALA A 244 -22.08 1.75 -14.55
C ALA A 244 -20.91 1.83 -13.56
N LEU A 245 -19.70 2.05 -14.04
CA LEU A 245 -18.51 2.24 -13.22
C LEU A 245 -18.70 3.41 -12.25
N GLU A 246 -19.11 4.58 -12.73
CA GLU A 246 -19.38 5.75 -11.89
C GLU A 246 -20.49 5.45 -10.87
N LYS A 247 -21.60 4.86 -11.31
CA LYS A 247 -22.75 4.56 -10.45
C LYS A 247 -22.43 3.58 -9.32
N HIS A 248 -21.63 2.55 -9.59
CA HIS A 248 -21.45 1.41 -8.68
C HIS A 248 -20.12 1.42 -7.92
N SER A 249 -19.07 2.04 -8.47
CA SER A 249 -17.76 2.15 -7.82
C SER A 249 -17.40 3.57 -7.41
N GLY A 250 -18.15 4.58 -7.89
CA GLY A 250 -17.78 5.98 -7.73
C GLY A 250 -16.61 6.43 -8.62
N MET A 251 -15.97 5.51 -9.36
CA MET A 251 -14.91 5.84 -10.30
C MET A 251 -15.49 6.42 -11.58
N ARG A 252 -15.08 7.65 -11.93
CA ARG A 252 -15.42 8.28 -13.20
C ARG A 252 -14.16 8.76 -13.90
N GLU A 253 -14.23 8.84 -15.22
CA GLU A 253 -13.17 9.46 -16.00
C GLU A 253 -13.20 10.99 -15.76
N PRO A 254 -12.05 11.62 -15.45
CA PRO A 254 -11.96 13.08 -15.36
C PRO A 254 -12.30 13.75 -16.70
N THR A 255 -12.95 14.91 -16.64
CA THR A 255 -13.09 15.79 -17.82
C THR A 255 -11.71 16.30 -18.27
N ASN A 256 -11.56 16.80 -19.49
CA ASN A 256 -10.27 17.32 -19.98
C ASN A 256 -9.69 18.43 -19.07
N LYS A 257 -10.55 19.32 -18.55
CA LYS A 257 -10.13 20.38 -17.61
C LYS A 257 -9.65 19.79 -16.28
N GLU A 258 -10.40 18.86 -15.71
CA GLU A 258 -10.01 18.17 -14.46
C GLU A 258 -8.73 17.37 -14.66
N ARG A 259 -8.58 16.68 -15.80
CA ARG A 259 -7.39 15.89 -16.13
C ARG A 259 -6.12 16.73 -16.08
N HIS A 260 -6.12 17.93 -16.67
CA HIS A 260 -4.95 18.81 -16.59
C HIS A 260 -4.59 19.18 -15.16
N LEU A 261 -5.59 19.55 -14.34
CA LEU A 261 -5.37 19.89 -12.93
C LEU A 261 -4.89 18.67 -12.10
N LEU A 262 -5.44 17.49 -12.37
CA LEU A 262 -5.07 16.26 -11.67
C LEU A 262 -3.65 15.80 -12.03
N GLU A 263 -3.23 15.92 -13.30
CA GLU A 263 -1.86 15.62 -13.73
C GLU A 263 -0.88 16.65 -13.15
N GLU A 264 -1.23 17.93 -13.09
CA GLU A 264 -0.43 18.94 -12.37
C GLU A 264 -0.27 18.56 -10.89
N GLY A 265 -1.36 18.19 -10.22
CA GLY A 265 -1.33 17.69 -8.84
C GLY A 265 -0.45 16.45 -8.70
N TRP A 266 -0.53 15.51 -9.64
CA TRP A 266 0.32 14.33 -9.64
C TRP A 266 1.81 14.69 -9.77
N ASP A 267 2.17 15.53 -10.73
CA ASP A 267 3.56 15.94 -10.95
C ASP A 267 4.12 16.66 -9.71
N ARG A 268 3.33 17.54 -9.08
CA ARG A 268 3.70 18.20 -7.83
C ARG A 268 3.86 17.21 -6.68
N LEU A 269 2.97 16.21 -6.55
CA LEU A 269 3.09 15.15 -5.55
C LEU A 269 4.39 14.38 -5.72
N MET A 270 4.69 13.93 -6.94
CA MET A 270 5.88 13.15 -7.26
C MET A 270 7.17 13.95 -7.01
N LYS A 271 7.19 15.23 -7.39
CA LYS A 271 8.28 16.14 -7.07
C LYS A 271 8.48 16.30 -5.57
N TRP A 272 7.39 16.51 -4.82
CA TRP A 272 7.46 16.65 -3.37
C TRP A 272 7.98 15.38 -2.69
N ILE A 273 7.52 14.18 -3.09
CA ILE A 273 8.01 12.91 -2.54
C ILE A 273 9.52 12.78 -2.69
N ARG A 274 10.05 13.13 -3.86
CA ARG A 274 11.49 13.12 -4.11
C ARG A 274 12.22 14.07 -3.15
N GLU A 275 11.78 15.32 -3.06
CA GLU A 275 12.40 16.33 -2.20
C GLU A 275 12.30 15.97 -0.72
N ALA A 276 11.13 15.49 -0.28
CA ALA A 276 10.88 15.05 1.09
C ALA A 276 11.70 13.80 1.45
N SER A 277 11.88 12.87 0.52
CA SER A 277 12.75 11.70 0.72
C SER A 277 14.21 12.12 0.93
N ILE A 278 14.70 13.10 0.16
CA ILE A 278 16.03 13.70 0.37
C ILE A 278 16.10 14.41 1.74
N GLY A 279 15.00 15.07 2.14
CA GLY A 279 14.83 15.71 3.45
C GLY A 279 14.67 14.74 4.63
N GLY A 280 14.76 13.42 4.41
CA GLY A 280 14.74 12.41 5.47
C GLY A 280 13.34 11.87 5.84
N VAL A 281 12.31 12.16 5.05
CA VAL A 281 10.98 11.55 5.24
C VAL A 281 11.01 10.07 4.87
N ASN A 282 10.46 9.24 5.76
CA ASN A 282 10.46 7.78 5.63
C ASN A 282 9.26 7.28 4.82
N PHE A 283 9.40 7.18 3.49
CA PHE A 283 8.39 6.56 2.63
C PHE A 283 8.55 5.05 2.56
N LEU A 284 7.46 4.32 2.80
CA LEU A 284 7.38 2.86 2.73
C LEU A 284 6.55 2.44 1.51
N PRO A 285 7.12 1.67 0.56
CA PRO A 285 6.40 1.14 -0.59
C PRO A 285 5.18 0.34 -0.16
N ALA A 286 4.04 0.73 -0.71
CA ALA A 286 2.73 0.23 -0.33
C ALA A 286 1.85 0.16 -1.57
N SER A 287 1.44 -1.04 -1.99
CA SER A 287 0.60 -1.18 -3.20
C SER A 287 -0.85 -0.79 -2.94
N LYS A 288 -1.31 -0.96 -1.69
CA LYS A 288 -2.73 -0.94 -1.29
C LYS A 288 -3.57 -1.98 -2.02
N ALA A 289 -2.96 -3.02 -2.56
CA ALA A 289 -3.65 -4.14 -3.19
C ALA A 289 -4.42 -4.99 -2.15
N PRO A 290 -5.37 -5.83 -2.59
CA PRO A 290 -6.04 -5.74 -3.88
C PRO A 290 -6.94 -4.49 -3.96
N GLN A 291 -6.94 -3.82 -5.10
CA GLN A 291 -7.88 -2.76 -5.47
C GLN A 291 -8.32 -2.92 -6.92
N LEU A 292 -9.36 -2.20 -7.35
CA LEU A 292 -9.72 -2.13 -8.76
C LEU A 292 -8.49 -1.72 -9.58
N ALA A 293 -7.96 -2.67 -10.35
CA ALA A 293 -6.73 -2.55 -11.14
C ALA A 293 -5.40 -2.47 -10.38
N VAL A 294 -5.31 -2.93 -9.13
CA VAL A 294 -4.04 -3.14 -8.43
C VAL A 294 -3.93 -4.58 -7.96
N VAL A 295 -3.01 -5.32 -8.56
CA VAL A 295 -2.81 -6.76 -8.35
C VAL A 295 -1.84 -6.98 -7.19
N PRO A 296 -2.14 -7.84 -6.20
CA PRO A 296 -1.19 -8.17 -5.14
C PRO A 296 0.15 -8.69 -5.68
N GLY A 297 1.24 -8.35 -5.01
CA GLY A 297 2.58 -8.62 -5.50
C GLY A 297 3.01 -7.66 -6.61
N TYR A 298 2.39 -7.73 -7.79
CA TYR A 298 2.78 -6.92 -8.95
C TYR A 298 2.57 -5.41 -8.71
N GLY A 299 1.50 -5.03 -8.01
CA GLY A 299 1.24 -3.64 -7.62
C GLY A 299 2.34 -3.04 -6.76
N LEU A 300 3.06 -3.84 -5.97
CA LEU A 300 4.24 -3.37 -5.23
C LEU A 300 5.40 -3.08 -6.18
N LEU A 301 5.61 -3.91 -7.20
CA LEU A 301 6.62 -3.66 -8.23
C LEU A 301 6.34 -2.37 -9.00
N GLU A 302 5.07 -2.11 -9.30
CA GLU A 302 4.63 -0.86 -9.92
C GLU A 302 4.81 0.34 -8.99
N GLU A 303 4.53 0.19 -7.70
CA GLU A 303 4.78 1.21 -6.69
C GLU A 303 6.28 1.57 -6.61
N LEU A 304 7.15 0.56 -6.59
CA LEU A 304 8.61 0.74 -6.62
C LEU A 304 9.07 1.42 -7.90
N ALA A 305 8.49 1.05 -9.05
CA ALA A 305 8.76 1.71 -10.33
C ALA A 305 8.35 3.19 -10.31
N LEU A 306 7.19 3.53 -9.74
CA LEU A 306 6.75 4.93 -9.60
C LEU A 306 7.69 5.74 -8.70
N LEU A 307 8.13 5.16 -7.58
CA LEU A 307 9.09 5.82 -6.68
C LEU A 307 10.47 5.97 -7.34
N ALA A 308 10.87 5.04 -8.21
CA ALA A 308 12.10 5.18 -8.99
C ALA A 308 11.95 6.30 -10.04
N ASP A 309 10.82 6.36 -10.73
CA ASP A 309 10.50 7.41 -11.71
C ASP A 309 10.45 8.81 -11.08
N CYS A 310 10.03 8.93 -9.81
CA CYS A 310 10.07 10.22 -9.10
C CYS A 310 11.50 10.66 -8.76
N GLY A 311 12.49 9.78 -8.93
CA GLY A 311 13.91 10.08 -8.76
C GLY A 311 14.50 9.57 -7.44
N ILE A 312 13.80 8.71 -6.70
CA ILE A 312 14.41 7.98 -5.58
C ILE A 312 15.33 6.90 -6.18
N ASN A 313 16.54 6.79 -5.63
CA ASN A 313 17.51 5.82 -6.11
C ASN A 313 16.95 4.38 -6.03
N PRO A 314 16.97 3.59 -7.13
CA PRO A 314 16.44 2.22 -7.14
C PRO A 314 17.06 1.29 -6.09
N MET A 315 18.36 1.40 -5.80
CA MET A 315 19.01 0.61 -4.75
C MET A 315 18.50 1.00 -3.35
N ASN A 316 18.25 2.29 -3.12
CA ASN A 316 17.63 2.73 -1.87
C ASN A 316 16.21 2.18 -1.75
N LEU A 317 15.42 2.13 -2.83
CA LEU A 317 14.07 1.57 -2.82
C LEU A 317 14.06 0.07 -2.50
N ILE A 318 15.02 -0.67 -3.04
CA ILE A 318 15.27 -2.06 -2.68
C ILE A 318 15.51 -2.18 -1.17
N GLN A 319 16.48 -1.43 -0.63
CA GLN A 319 16.80 -1.47 0.80
C GLN A 319 15.60 -1.06 1.66
N ILE A 320 14.81 -0.09 1.21
CA ILE A 320 13.57 0.28 1.89
C ILE A 320 12.61 -0.92 1.91
N ALA A 321 12.35 -1.55 0.77
CA ALA A 321 11.39 -2.64 0.66
C ALA A 321 11.83 -3.96 1.32
N THR A 322 13.13 -4.20 1.51
CA THR A 322 13.65 -5.48 2.04
C THR A 322 14.26 -5.39 3.43
N ILE A 323 14.64 -4.21 3.91
CA ILE A 323 15.30 -4.00 5.21
C ILE A 323 14.49 -3.00 6.04
N LYS A 324 14.39 -1.75 5.59
CA LYS A 324 13.81 -0.68 6.43
C LYS A 324 12.33 -0.87 6.72
N THR A 325 11.55 -1.30 5.73
CA THR A 325 10.11 -1.58 5.92
C THR A 325 9.91 -2.67 6.98
N PRO A 326 10.53 -3.87 6.88
CA PRO A 326 10.49 -4.86 7.96
C PRO A 326 10.89 -4.29 9.33
N ASP A 327 12.00 -3.54 9.40
CA ASP A 327 12.50 -2.97 10.65
C ASP A 327 11.46 -2.05 11.31
N ILE A 328 10.88 -1.13 10.53
CA ILE A 328 9.83 -0.21 10.99
C ILE A 328 8.58 -0.99 11.40
N LEU A 329 8.23 -2.03 10.64
CA LEU A 329 7.09 -2.89 10.92
C LEU A 329 7.36 -3.91 12.04
N GLY A 330 8.57 -3.95 12.62
CA GLY A 330 8.96 -4.90 13.67
C GLY A 330 8.94 -6.36 13.21
N ALA A 331 9.06 -6.61 11.90
CA ALA A 331 9.07 -7.95 11.36
C ALA A 331 10.50 -8.48 11.29
N ASN A 332 10.72 -9.69 11.82
CA ASN A 332 11.90 -10.48 11.52
C ASN A 332 11.77 -11.05 10.09
N CYS A 333 11.76 -10.20 9.08
CA CYS A 333 11.83 -10.66 7.71
C CYS A 333 13.24 -11.23 7.48
N ILE A 334 13.31 -12.43 6.91
CA ILE A 334 14.60 -13.04 6.53
C ILE A 334 15.26 -12.09 5.51
N PRO A 335 16.45 -11.54 5.81
CA PRO A 335 17.07 -10.51 4.99
C PRO A 335 17.20 -10.91 3.52
N GLY A 336 16.90 -9.93 2.68
CA GLY A 336 16.77 -10.04 1.25
C GLY A 336 17.98 -9.57 0.39
N MET A 337 18.97 -10.36 -0.04
CA MET A 337 20.00 -10.02 -1.04
C MET A 337 19.57 -10.07 -2.53
N LEU A 338 18.90 -9.04 -3.05
CA LEU A 338 18.63 -8.94 -4.50
C LEU A 338 19.92 -9.08 -5.34
N SER A 339 19.96 -10.07 -6.23
CA SER A 339 21.09 -10.32 -7.13
C SER A 339 20.70 -9.89 -8.54
N ALA A 340 21.37 -8.88 -9.07
CA ALA A 340 21.17 -8.49 -10.46
C ALA A 340 21.94 -9.45 -11.36
N MET A 341 21.27 -10.20 -12.24
CA MET A 341 21.96 -10.97 -13.28
C MET A 341 21.95 -10.19 -14.59
N ASN A 342 23.13 -9.83 -15.07
CA ASN A 342 23.31 -9.45 -16.46
C ASN A 342 23.08 -10.71 -17.32
N CYS A 343 22.43 -10.56 -18.47
CA CYS A 343 21.98 -11.69 -19.29
C CYS A 343 23.10 -12.63 -19.77
N ASP A 344 24.38 -12.29 -19.57
CA ASP A 344 25.53 -13.07 -20.03
C ASP A 344 26.55 -13.50 -18.95
N SER A 345 26.37 -13.22 -17.64
CA SER A 345 27.30 -13.76 -16.62
C SER A 345 26.87 -13.53 -15.16
N ILE A 346 27.16 -14.54 -14.33
CA ILE A 346 27.39 -14.65 -12.87
C ILE A 346 26.54 -13.74 -11.93
N PRO A 347 25.88 -14.30 -10.89
CA PRO A 347 25.12 -13.52 -9.91
C PRO A 347 25.96 -12.41 -9.28
N VAL A 348 25.50 -11.16 -9.41
CA VAL A 348 26.14 -9.99 -8.82
C VAL A 348 25.66 -9.84 -7.38
N THR A 349 26.57 -10.02 -6.43
CA THR A 349 26.35 -9.77 -5.00
C THR A 349 26.67 -8.32 -4.66
N ALA A 350 25.82 -7.67 -3.85
CA ALA A 350 25.94 -6.26 -3.47
C ALA A 350 27.24 -5.92 -2.70
N ASP A 351 27.94 -6.92 -2.16
CA ASP A 351 29.14 -6.72 -1.34
C ASP A 351 30.42 -6.44 -2.15
N SER A 352 30.42 -6.61 -3.47
CA SER A 352 31.66 -6.61 -4.26
C SER A 352 31.75 -5.60 -5.42
N GLN A 353 30.81 -4.66 -5.54
CA GLN A 353 30.85 -3.65 -6.61
C GLN A 353 30.81 -2.21 -6.12
N THR A 354 31.43 -1.33 -6.90
CA THR A 354 31.33 0.11 -6.72
C THR A 354 29.91 0.57 -7.05
N ASP A 355 29.44 1.57 -6.30
CA ASP A 355 28.09 2.15 -6.35
C ASP A 355 27.65 2.63 -7.76
N SER A 356 28.58 2.73 -8.72
CA SER A 356 28.33 3.06 -10.13
C SER A 356 27.89 1.87 -10.99
N GLU A 357 28.36 0.65 -10.71
CA GLU A 357 28.06 -0.54 -11.55
C GLU A 357 26.64 -1.06 -11.27
N LEU A 358 26.24 -1.14 -10.01
CA LEU A 358 24.87 -1.52 -9.60
C LEU A 358 23.79 -0.54 -10.12
N LYS A 359 24.10 0.76 -10.15
CA LYS A 359 23.22 1.81 -10.72
C LYS A 359 22.93 1.61 -12.21
N SER A 360 23.82 0.95 -12.95
CA SER A 360 23.63 0.68 -14.38
C SER A 360 22.71 -0.52 -14.66
N VAL A 361 22.51 -1.41 -13.67
CA VAL A 361 21.77 -2.66 -13.84
C VAL A 361 20.36 -2.61 -13.22
N VAL A 362 20.14 -1.78 -12.19
CA VAL A 362 18.81 -1.64 -11.54
C VAL A 362 18.11 -0.37 -12.02
N THR A 363 17.15 -0.54 -12.92
CA THR A 363 16.31 0.53 -13.49
C THR A 363 14.83 0.40 -13.08
N ARG A 364 14.00 1.38 -13.44
CA ARG A 364 12.52 1.28 -13.34
C ARG A 364 12.00 0.00 -13.97
N ASP A 365 12.37 -0.26 -15.23
CA ASP A 365 11.93 -1.45 -15.98
C ASP A 365 12.40 -2.75 -15.32
N THR A 366 13.48 -2.67 -14.55
CA THR A 366 14.01 -3.81 -13.82
C THR A 366 13.06 -4.29 -12.74
N PHE A 367 12.40 -3.38 -12.00
CA PHE A 367 11.39 -3.75 -11.00
C PHE A 367 10.22 -4.52 -11.63
N LEU A 368 9.75 -4.06 -12.79
CA LEU A 368 8.62 -4.69 -13.50
C LEU A 368 8.97 -6.06 -14.09
N SER A 369 10.27 -6.36 -14.23
CA SER A 369 10.77 -7.65 -14.72
C SER A 369 10.95 -8.71 -13.63
N ILE A 370 10.78 -8.34 -12.34
CA ILE A 370 10.96 -9.24 -11.22
C ILE A 370 9.93 -10.36 -11.27
N LYS A 371 10.43 -11.60 -11.25
CA LYS A 371 9.64 -12.81 -11.01
C LYS A 371 10.24 -13.55 -9.82
N GLY A 372 9.38 -14.04 -8.93
CA GLY A 372 9.76 -14.99 -7.89
C GLY A 372 10.29 -16.26 -8.53
N LYS A 373 11.28 -16.91 -7.90
CA LYS A 373 11.63 -18.28 -8.28
C LYS A 373 10.44 -19.19 -7.94
N ASN A 374 9.97 -19.98 -8.90
CA ASN A 374 9.03 -21.07 -8.60
C ASN A 374 9.68 -21.97 -7.54
N LEU A 375 9.03 -22.10 -6.39
CA LEU A 375 9.30 -23.16 -5.43
C LEU A 375 8.75 -24.48 -6.02
N SER A 376 9.35 -24.95 -7.12
CA SER A 376 9.20 -26.35 -7.53
C SER A 376 10.11 -27.19 -6.63
N ASN A 377 9.48 -28.11 -5.89
CA ASN A 377 10.04 -29.11 -4.97
C ASN A 377 11.46 -29.61 -5.31
#